data_AF-A0A8T6S923-F1
#
_entry.id   AF-A0A8T6S923-F1
#
_cell.length_a   1.000
_cell.length_b   1.000
_cell.length_c   1.000
_cell.angle_alpha   90.00
_cell.angle_beta   90.00
_cell.angle_gamma   90.00
#
_symmetry.space_group_name_H-M   'P 1'
#
loop_
_entity.id
_entity.type
_entity.pdbx_description
1 polymer ?
#
loop_
_entity_poly.entity_id
_entity_poly.type
_entity_poly.pdbx_seq_one_letter_code
_entity_poly.pdbx_strand_id
1 'polypeptide(L)'
;VSIFFSAHGTYDQLHLYDDDLWDHELSAVVSQLESQSVLVVISACHSGSFLDVADSISGGILTTACTAEESTYDIALFANTIYVEYFVDRGMSQGLADEDQDGIVTVEEAHQYATENCNNPPGALSSTHPQIQDKYPGQLNLSQPIHAPWFTSLPLTLLATILLVKFLRRKQAPKA
;
A
#
# COMPACT_ATOMS: atom_id res chain seq x y z
N VAL A 1 0.77 -2.22 -6.79
CA VAL A 1 1.20 -0.83 -7.12
C VAL A 1 1.56 -0.16 -5.82
N SER A 2 2.65 0.61 -5.74
CA SER A 2 2.96 1.42 -4.56
C SER A 2 3.01 2.89 -4.97
N ILE A 3 2.29 3.74 -4.25
CA ILE A 3 2.21 5.18 -4.43
C ILE A 3 2.66 5.81 -3.11
N PHE A 4 3.62 6.71 -3.19
CA PHE A 4 4.22 7.33 -2.03
C PHE A 4 4.25 8.85 -2.20
N PHE A 5 3.63 9.56 -1.28
CA PHE A 5 3.67 11.02 -1.19
C PHE A 5 4.46 11.42 0.05
N SER A 6 5.48 12.25 -0.15
CA SER A 6 6.14 13.01 0.92
C SER A 6 6.13 14.47 0.49
N ALA A 7 5.32 15.26 1.18
CA ALA A 7 5.02 16.63 0.82
C ALA A 7 4.54 17.41 2.06
N HIS A 8 4.42 18.74 1.92
CA HIS A 8 3.57 19.49 2.83
C HIS A 8 2.10 19.22 2.52
N GLY A 9 1.24 19.44 3.51
CA GLY A 9 -0.19 19.28 3.33
C GLY A 9 -0.99 20.01 4.40
N THR A 10 -2.27 20.16 4.11
CA THR A 10 -3.30 20.62 5.03
C THR A 10 -4.47 19.65 4.97
N TYR A 11 -5.57 19.98 5.65
CA TYR A 11 -6.78 19.18 5.60
C TYR A 11 -7.24 18.97 4.14
N ASP A 12 -7.37 17.70 3.72
CA ASP A 12 -7.76 17.22 2.38
C ASP A 12 -6.86 17.65 1.20
N GLN A 13 -5.68 18.22 1.47
CA GLN A 13 -4.80 18.76 0.44
C GLN A 13 -3.33 18.36 0.62
N LEU A 14 -2.69 17.92 -0.47
CA LEU A 14 -1.23 17.79 -0.59
C LEU A 14 -0.70 18.91 -1.48
N HIS A 15 0.26 19.68 -0.98
CA HIS A 15 0.87 20.76 -1.76
C HIS A 15 1.86 20.19 -2.77
N LEU A 16 1.56 20.37 -4.05
CA LEU A 16 2.47 20.07 -5.16
C LEU A 16 3.36 21.29 -5.44
N TYR A 17 4.18 21.19 -6.49
CA TYR A 17 5.07 22.29 -6.88
C TYR A 17 4.30 23.54 -7.35
N ASP A 18 3.20 23.35 -8.08
CA ASP A 18 2.45 24.39 -8.79
C ASP A 18 0.94 24.40 -8.49
N ASP A 19 0.44 23.44 -7.71
CA ASP A 19 -0.99 23.33 -7.34
C ASP A 19 -1.16 22.47 -6.07
N ASP A 20 -2.40 22.25 -5.66
CA ASP A 20 -2.78 21.31 -4.60
C ASP A 20 -3.41 20.04 -5.21
N LEU A 21 -3.01 18.86 -4.72
CA LEU A 21 -3.71 17.60 -4.98
C LEU A 21 -4.74 17.37 -3.88
N TRP A 22 -6.01 17.28 -4.26
CA TRP A 22 -7.10 17.04 -3.32
C TRP A 22 -7.37 15.54 -3.10
N ASP A 23 -7.94 15.21 -1.95
CA ASP A 23 -8.39 13.87 -1.58
C ASP A 23 -9.31 13.20 -2.63
N HIS A 24 -10.27 13.93 -3.17
CA HIS A 24 -11.23 13.45 -4.17
C HIS A 24 -10.57 13.23 -5.54
N GLU A 25 -9.55 14.02 -5.87
CA GLU A 25 -8.75 13.82 -7.08
C GLU A 25 -7.89 12.57 -6.95
N LEU A 26 -7.23 12.39 -5.80
CA LEU A 26 -6.50 11.16 -5.51
C LEU A 26 -7.43 9.94 -5.54
N SER A 27 -8.62 10.05 -4.94
CA SER A 27 -9.69 9.04 -5.02
C SER A 27 -10.05 8.69 -6.47
N ALA A 28 -10.23 9.69 -7.32
CA ALA A 28 -10.53 9.50 -8.73
C ALA A 28 -9.38 8.80 -9.48
N VAL A 29 -8.12 9.05 -9.10
CA VAL A 29 -6.96 8.35 -9.67
C VAL A 29 -6.89 6.90 -9.19
N VAL A 30 -6.99 6.65 -7.89
CA VAL A 30 -6.82 5.28 -7.35
C VAL A 30 -7.98 4.36 -7.70
N SER A 31 -9.20 4.89 -7.88
CA SER A 31 -10.37 4.11 -8.32
C SER A 31 -10.25 3.57 -9.74
N GLN A 32 -9.37 4.13 -10.56
CA GLN A 32 -9.10 3.64 -11.91
C GLN A 32 -8.06 2.51 -11.94
N LEU A 33 -7.40 2.20 -10.82
CA LEU A 33 -6.42 1.13 -10.76
C LEU A 33 -7.11 -0.24 -10.74
N GLU A 34 -6.79 -1.09 -11.72
CA GLU A 34 -7.28 -2.48 -11.76
C GLU A 34 -6.58 -3.39 -10.73
N SER A 35 -5.50 -2.92 -10.10
CA SER A 35 -4.70 -3.68 -9.15
C SER A 35 -5.45 -3.94 -7.84
N GLN A 36 -5.40 -5.18 -7.36
CA GLN A 36 -5.99 -5.59 -6.08
C GLN A 36 -4.99 -5.53 -4.92
N SER A 37 -3.83 -4.90 -5.14
CA SER A 37 -2.75 -4.78 -4.16
C SER A 37 -2.08 -3.44 -4.36
N VAL A 38 -2.78 -2.39 -3.92
CA VAL A 38 -2.31 -1.01 -3.95
C VAL A 38 -1.82 -0.62 -2.56
N LEU A 39 -0.61 -0.11 -2.44
CA LEU A 39 -0.14 0.58 -1.26
C LEU A 39 -0.14 2.08 -1.55
N VAL A 40 -0.81 2.87 -0.72
CA VAL A 40 -0.74 4.33 -0.73
C VAL A 40 -0.16 4.79 0.60
N VAL A 41 0.94 5.52 0.56
CA VAL A 41 1.59 6.09 1.75
C VAL A 41 1.57 7.60 1.62
N ILE A 42 1.00 8.29 2.62
CA ILE A 42 0.90 9.75 2.64
C ILE A 42 1.64 10.29 3.85
N SER A 43 2.80 10.88 3.61
CA SER A 43 3.60 11.58 4.60
C SER A 43 3.47 13.09 4.40
N ALA A 44 2.53 13.67 5.14
CA ALA A 44 2.26 15.11 5.18
C ALA A 44 1.58 15.48 6.50
N CYS A 45 1.58 16.77 6.85
CA CYS A 45 0.74 17.28 7.93
C CYS A 45 -0.75 17.06 7.60
N HIS A 46 -1.57 16.78 8.61
CA HIS A 46 -3.01 16.50 8.45
C HIS A 46 -3.31 15.31 7.52
N SER A 47 -2.33 14.45 7.24
CA SER A 47 -2.47 13.37 6.25
C SER A 47 -3.60 12.37 6.58
N GLY A 48 -3.99 12.24 7.84
CA GLY A 48 -5.16 11.44 8.24
C GLY A 48 -6.49 11.90 7.64
N SER A 49 -6.56 13.12 7.11
CA SER A 49 -7.74 13.60 6.36
C SER A 49 -7.98 12.82 5.06
N PHE A 50 -6.95 12.15 4.52
CA PHE A 50 -7.05 11.34 3.31
C PHE A 50 -7.51 9.90 3.54
N LEU A 51 -7.91 9.51 4.76
CA LEU A 51 -8.27 8.10 5.04
C LEU A 51 -9.42 7.59 4.17
N ASP A 52 -10.38 8.46 3.81
CA ASP A 52 -11.53 8.11 2.97
C ASP A 52 -11.12 7.76 1.52
N VAL A 53 -9.93 8.15 1.06
CA VAL A 53 -9.38 7.72 -0.24
C VAL A 53 -9.29 6.20 -0.34
N ALA A 54 -9.10 5.51 0.79
CA ALA A 54 -9.05 4.06 0.83
C ALA A 54 -10.37 3.39 0.39
N ASP A 55 -11.51 4.09 0.48
CA ASP A 55 -12.79 3.57 -0.03
C ASP A 55 -12.79 3.43 -1.55
N SER A 56 -12.00 4.24 -2.23
CA SER A 56 -11.78 4.17 -3.68
C SER A 56 -10.80 3.07 -4.11
N ILE A 57 -10.09 2.45 -3.17
CA ILE A 57 -9.17 1.33 -3.45
C ILE A 57 -9.94 0.01 -3.40
N SER A 58 -9.84 -0.78 -4.48
CA SER A 58 -10.50 -2.10 -4.58
C SER A 58 -9.90 -3.15 -3.64
N GLY A 59 -8.57 -3.12 -3.47
CA GLY A 59 -7.83 -3.97 -2.54
C GLY A 59 -6.42 -3.41 -2.33
N GLY A 60 -5.99 -3.33 -1.06
CA GLY A 60 -4.76 -2.62 -0.71
C GLY A 60 -4.80 -1.93 0.64
N ILE A 61 -3.81 -1.10 0.89
CA ILE A 61 -3.58 -0.40 2.15
C ILE A 61 -3.34 1.08 1.85
N LEU A 62 -3.99 1.95 2.61
CA LEU A 62 -3.62 3.36 2.71
C LEU A 62 -3.09 3.62 4.11
N THR A 63 -1.95 4.30 4.21
CA THR A 63 -1.40 4.71 5.48
C THR A 63 -0.95 6.17 5.49
N THR A 64 -1.13 6.83 6.63
CA THR A 64 -0.86 8.25 6.82
C THR A 64 0.13 8.46 7.97
N ALA A 65 0.92 9.52 7.91
CA ALA A 65 1.93 9.81 8.92
C ALA A 65 1.37 10.35 10.25
N CYS A 66 0.12 10.81 10.25
CA CYS A 66 -0.53 11.43 11.40
C CYS A 66 -2.06 11.44 11.24
N THR A 67 -2.80 11.88 12.27
CA THR A 67 -4.25 12.14 12.19
C THR A 67 -4.56 13.37 11.32
N ALA A 68 -5.86 13.61 11.08
CA ALA A 68 -6.33 14.77 10.33
C ALA A 68 -6.17 16.09 11.12
N GLU A 69 -6.11 16.03 12.45
CA GLU A 69 -6.07 17.20 13.34
C GLU A 69 -4.66 17.59 13.82
N GLU A 70 -3.63 16.88 13.36
CA GLU A 70 -2.26 17.09 13.83
C GLU A 70 -1.23 17.25 12.69
N SER A 71 -0.05 17.73 13.04
CA SER A 71 1.09 17.86 12.14
C SER A 71 2.11 16.76 12.37
N THR A 72 2.86 16.39 11.34
CA THR A 72 4.02 15.50 11.45
C THR A 72 5.33 16.27 11.28
N TYR A 73 6.47 15.63 11.52
CA TYR A 73 7.75 16.31 11.67
C TYR A 73 8.86 15.71 10.80
N ASP A 74 9.57 16.59 10.09
CA ASP A 74 10.86 16.28 9.51
C ASP A 74 11.97 16.42 10.55
N ILE A 75 12.77 15.36 10.69
CA ILE A 75 13.87 15.32 11.63
C ILE A 75 15.17 15.45 10.84
N ALA A 76 15.83 16.60 10.97
CA ALA A 76 17.08 16.89 10.25
C ALA A 76 18.18 15.84 10.50
N LEU A 77 18.23 15.23 11.69
CA LEU A 77 19.17 14.16 12.01
C LEU A 77 18.92 12.90 11.17
N PHE A 78 17.67 12.60 10.85
CA PHE A 78 17.27 11.46 10.03
C PHE A 78 17.26 11.80 8.54
N ALA A 79 17.30 13.11 8.20
CA ALA A 79 17.06 13.60 6.85
C ALA A 79 15.75 13.07 6.25
N ASN A 80 14.74 12.88 7.10
CA ASN A 80 13.49 12.22 6.77
C ASN A 80 12.36 12.67 7.72
N THR A 81 11.10 12.47 7.32
CA THR A 81 9.96 12.58 8.24
C THR A 81 10.03 11.46 9.26
N ILE A 82 9.67 11.73 10.52
CA ILE A 82 9.71 10.73 11.60
C ILE A 82 8.96 9.45 11.21
N TYR A 83 7.78 9.59 10.59
CA TYR A 83 7.00 8.45 10.14
C TYR A 83 7.75 7.62 9.10
N VAL A 84 8.32 8.26 8.08
CA VAL A 84 8.99 7.58 6.96
C VAL A 84 10.31 6.95 7.40
N GLU A 85 11.03 7.58 8.33
CA GLU A 85 12.22 7.00 8.97
C GLU A 85 11.89 5.63 9.58
N TYR A 86 10.84 5.56 10.40
CA TYR A 86 10.51 4.32 11.08
C TYR A 86 9.76 3.34 10.19
N PHE A 87 8.89 3.81 9.29
CA PHE A 87 8.14 2.96 8.36
C PHE A 87 9.04 2.36 7.27
N VAL A 88 9.70 3.21 6.47
CA VAL A 88 10.46 2.75 5.29
C VAL A 88 11.90 2.40 5.65
N ASP A 89 12.65 3.34 6.24
CA ASP A 89 14.10 3.16 6.34
C ASP A 89 14.46 2.11 7.40
N ARG A 90 13.97 2.27 8.63
CA ARG A 90 14.24 1.35 9.72
C ARG A 90 13.36 0.12 9.68
N GLY A 91 12.05 0.31 9.55
CA GLY A 91 11.08 -0.78 9.60
C GLY A 91 11.29 -1.74 8.43
N MET A 92 11.00 -1.29 7.22
CA MET A 92 11.08 -2.14 6.02
C MET A 92 12.51 -2.42 5.54
N SER A 93 13.31 -1.37 5.29
CA SER A 93 14.60 -1.51 4.59
C SER A 93 15.67 -2.16 5.46
N GLN A 94 15.73 -1.82 6.75
CA GLN A 94 16.66 -2.44 7.69
C GLN A 94 16.08 -3.68 8.40
N GLY A 95 14.78 -3.99 8.20
CA GLY A 95 14.12 -5.16 8.77
C GLY A 95 13.83 -5.05 10.27
N LEU A 96 13.84 -3.85 10.85
CA LEU A 96 13.67 -3.67 12.30
C LEU A 96 12.21 -3.82 12.76
N ALA A 97 11.27 -3.85 11.83
CA ALA A 97 9.85 -4.05 12.11
C ALA A 97 9.39 -5.52 12.05
N ASP A 98 10.30 -6.48 11.83
CA ASP A 98 9.99 -7.92 11.81
C ASP A 98 9.59 -8.39 13.22
N GLU A 99 8.29 -8.30 13.53
CA GLU A 99 7.77 -8.51 14.89
C GLU A 99 7.71 -10.00 15.22
N ASP A 100 7.32 -10.82 14.25
CA ASP A 100 7.19 -12.27 14.43
C ASP A 100 8.47 -13.07 14.13
N GLN A 101 9.51 -12.39 13.64
CA GLN A 101 10.86 -12.93 13.38
C GLN A 101 10.87 -14.00 12.29
N ASP A 102 9.95 -13.90 11.32
CA ASP A 102 9.93 -14.80 10.16
C ASP A 102 10.92 -14.38 9.05
N GLY A 103 11.58 -13.22 9.22
CA GLY A 103 12.54 -12.66 8.29
C GLY A 103 11.92 -11.81 7.17
N ILE A 104 10.63 -11.49 7.27
CA ILE A 104 9.86 -10.71 6.32
C ILE A 104 9.20 -9.55 7.06
N VAL A 105 9.38 -8.33 6.57
CA VAL A 105 8.62 -7.17 7.06
C VAL A 105 7.44 -6.90 6.14
N THR A 106 6.25 -6.96 6.72
CA THR A 106 4.97 -6.61 6.09
C THR A 106 4.67 -5.12 6.25
N VAL A 107 3.72 -4.59 5.47
CA VAL A 107 3.31 -3.18 5.58
C VAL A 107 2.70 -2.90 6.95
N GLU A 108 1.92 -3.84 7.46
CA GLU A 108 1.22 -3.77 8.74
C GLU A 108 2.22 -3.72 9.90
N GLU A 109 3.24 -4.58 9.88
CA GLU A 109 4.35 -4.56 10.84
C GLU A 109 5.15 -3.25 10.78
N ALA A 110 5.52 -2.82 9.58
CA ALA A 110 6.22 -1.55 9.40
C ALA A 110 5.40 -0.36 9.93
N HIS A 111 4.09 -0.38 9.71
CA HIS A 111 3.17 0.64 10.22
C HIS A 111 3.07 0.61 11.75
N GLN A 112 2.96 -0.58 12.34
CA GLN A 112 2.94 -0.75 13.80
C GLN A 112 4.24 -0.23 14.43
N TYR A 113 5.39 -0.64 13.89
CA TYR A 113 6.69 -0.17 14.33
C TYR A 113 6.83 1.36 14.22
N ALA A 114 6.37 1.95 13.11
CA ALA A 114 6.35 3.39 12.95
C ALA A 114 5.43 4.09 13.95
N THR A 115 4.26 3.53 14.22
CA THR A 115 3.29 4.05 15.19
C THR A 115 3.88 4.10 16.60
N GLU A 116 4.53 3.03 17.04
CA GLU A 116 5.19 2.97 18.36
C GLU A 116 6.26 4.05 18.52
N ASN A 117 7.10 4.24 17.50
CA ASN A 117 8.17 5.23 17.53
C ASN A 117 7.66 6.67 17.33
N CYS A 118 6.56 6.87 16.62
CA CYS A 118 5.90 8.18 16.49
C CYS A 118 5.14 8.59 17.75
N ASN A 119 4.59 7.62 18.49
CA ASN A 119 3.94 7.84 19.78
C ASN A 119 4.94 8.24 20.86
N ASN A 120 6.19 7.78 20.76
CA ASN A 120 7.28 8.11 21.68
C ASN A 120 8.51 8.62 20.91
N PRO A 121 8.41 9.81 20.31
CA PRO A 121 9.45 10.31 19.42
C PRO A 121 10.71 10.68 20.19
N PRO A 122 11.89 10.60 19.56
CA PRO A 122 13.13 11.00 20.22
C PRO A 122 13.15 12.52 20.51
N GLY A 123 13.70 12.89 21.66
CA GLY A 123 13.94 14.29 22.02
C GLY A 123 12.70 14.97 22.61
N ALA A 124 12.44 16.22 22.19
CA ALA A 124 11.37 17.07 22.72
C ALA A 124 10.20 17.23 21.73
N LEU A 125 10.10 16.34 20.73
CA LEU A 125 9.00 16.35 19.77
C LEU A 125 7.71 15.87 20.43
N SER A 126 6.58 16.38 19.97
CA SER A 126 5.27 15.85 20.36
C SER A 126 4.98 14.57 19.59
N SER A 127 4.23 13.67 20.22
CA SER A 127 3.77 12.44 19.58
C SER A 127 2.93 12.75 18.34
N THR A 128 3.07 11.89 17.33
CA THR A 128 2.18 11.85 16.16
C THR A 128 1.58 10.46 16.08
N HIS A 129 0.38 10.35 15.52
CA HIS A 129 -0.41 9.13 15.50
C HIS A 129 -0.69 8.72 14.05
N PRO A 130 0.24 7.99 13.41
CA PRO A 130 0.00 7.37 12.11
C PRO A 130 -1.33 6.61 12.07
N GLN A 131 -1.94 6.55 10.89
CA GLN A 131 -3.18 5.82 10.68
C GLN A 131 -3.01 4.82 9.53
N ILE A 132 -3.81 3.76 9.55
CA ILE A 132 -3.85 2.75 8.49
C ILE A 132 -5.30 2.39 8.19
N GLN A 133 -5.62 2.32 6.91
CA GLN A 133 -6.84 1.73 6.40
C GLN A 133 -6.46 0.55 5.52
N ASP A 134 -6.76 -0.65 6.03
CA ASP A 134 -6.34 -1.91 5.44
C ASP A 134 -7.54 -2.66 4.85
N LYS A 135 -7.53 -2.80 3.53
CA LYS A 135 -8.48 -3.57 2.73
C LYS A 135 -7.77 -4.73 2.02
N TYR A 136 -6.53 -5.02 2.37
CA TYR A 136 -5.76 -6.12 1.82
C TYR A 136 -6.03 -7.41 2.63
N PRO A 137 -6.31 -8.55 1.97
CA PRO A 137 -6.53 -9.79 2.69
C PRO A 137 -5.21 -10.38 3.18
N GLY A 138 -5.05 -10.45 4.50
CA GLY A 138 -3.83 -10.97 5.14
C GLY A 138 -2.81 -9.85 5.36
N GLN A 139 -1.52 -10.17 5.28
CA GLN A 139 -0.45 -9.18 5.42
C GLN A 139 0.20 -8.88 4.07
N LEU A 140 0.44 -7.60 3.80
CA LEU A 140 1.05 -7.15 2.55
C LEU A 140 2.58 -7.19 2.63
N ASN A 141 3.17 -8.24 2.06
CA ASN A 141 4.62 -8.35 1.87
C ASN A 141 5.05 -7.70 0.54
N LEU A 142 5.89 -6.66 0.62
CA LEU A 142 6.43 -5.96 -0.56
C LEU A 142 7.67 -6.64 -1.19
N SER A 143 8.32 -7.56 -0.48
CA SER A 143 9.55 -8.24 -0.93
C SER A 143 9.28 -9.37 -1.93
N GLN A 144 8.05 -9.89 -1.98
CA GLN A 144 7.68 -10.95 -2.91
C GLN A 144 6.83 -10.40 -4.06
N PRO A 145 7.12 -10.80 -5.32
CA PRO A 145 6.19 -10.53 -6.41
C PRO A 145 4.87 -11.25 -6.12
N ILE A 146 3.77 -10.49 -6.14
CA ILE A 146 2.43 -11.05 -5.98
C ILE A 146 2.21 -12.01 -7.15
N HIS A 147 2.26 -13.31 -6.87
CA HIS A 147 1.91 -14.32 -7.86
C HIS A 147 0.43 -14.19 -8.17
N ALA A 148 0.10 -13.68 -9.35
CA ALA A 148 -1.26 -13.71 -9.87
C ALA A 148 -1.64 -15.19 -10.15
N PRO A 149 -2.47 -15.85 -9.33
CA PRO A 149 -2.78 -17.27 -9.51
C PRO A 149 -3.52 -17.57 -10.82
N TRP A 150 -4.08 -16.54 -11.47
CA TRP A 150 -4.77 -16.68 -12.76
C TRP A 150 -3.82 -16.79 -13.97
N PHE A 151 -2.54 -16.44 -13.84
CA PHE A 151 -1.55 -16.68 -14.91
C PHE A 151 -1.12 -18.15 -15.01
N THR A 152 -1.20 -18.93 -13.93
CA THR A 152 -0.89 -20.36 -13.96
C THR A 152 -2.08 -21.20 -14.44
N SER A 153 -3.32 -20.71 -14.29
CA SER A 153 -4.53 -21.40 -14.75
C SER A 153 -4.87 -21.13 -16.22
N LEU A 154 -4.41 -20.02 -16.81
CA LEU A 154 -4.59 -19.70 -18.24
C LEU A 154 -4.03 -20.79 -19.19
N PRO A 155 -2.78 -21.28 -19.03
CA PRO A 155 -2.27 -22.39 -19.83
C PRO A 155 -3.07 -23.67 -19.65
N LEU A 156 -3.50 -23.97 -18.41
CA LEU A 156 -4.28 -25.16 -18.07
C LEU A 156 -5.70 -25.12 -18.65
N THR A 157 -6.39 -23.99 -18.55
CA THR A 157 -7.72 -23.77 -19.13
C THR A 157 -7.67 -23.74 -20.66
N LEU A 158 -6.63 -23.15 -21.25
CA LEU A 158 -6.38 -23.20 -22.69
C LEU A 158 -6.10 -24.65 -23.16
N LEU A 159 -5.30 -25.40 -22.42
CA LEU A 159 -5.02 -26.80 -22.75
C LEU A 159 -6.31 -27.65 -22.65
N ALA A 160 -7.10 -27.46 -21.58
CA ALA A 160 -8.35 -28.16 -21.37
C ALA A 160 -9.38 -27.86 -22.48
N THR A 161 -9.51 -26.59 -22.88
CA THR A 161 -10.38 -26.19 -23.99
C THR A 161 -9.91 -26.77 -25.33
N ILE A 162 -8.60 -26.76 -25.62
CA ILE A 162 -8.04 -27.40 -26.83
C ILE A 162 -8.33 -28.90 -26.85
N LEU A 163 -8.15 -29.60 -25.72
CA LEU A 163 -8.42 -31.03 -25.60
C LEU A 163 -9.91 -31.34 -25.78
N LEU A 164 -10.79 -30.54 -25.18
CA LEU A 164 -12.24 -30.67 -25.34
C LEU A 164 -12.67 -30.48 -26.79
N VAL A 165 -12.17 -29.44 -27.47
CA VAL A 165 -12.45 -29.19 -28.90
C VAL A 165 -11.97 -30.35 -29.77
N LYS A 166 -10.77 -30.88 -29.53
CA LYS A 166 -10.25 -32.07 -30.24
C LYS A 166 -11.13 -33.30 -30.03
N PHE A 167 -11.58 -33.54 -28.81
CA PHE A 167 -12.46 -34.67 -28.48
C PHE A 167 -13.82 -34.56 -29.19
N LEU A 168 -14.44 -33.37 -29.17
CA LEU A 168 -15.71 -33.12 -29.84
C LEU A 168 -15.59 -33.29 -31.36
N ARG A 169 -14.50 -32.81 -31.97
CA ARG A 169 -14.22 -33.02 -33.41
C ARG A 169 -14.05 -34.51 -33.77
N ARG A 170 -13.41 -35.31 -32.91
CA ARG A 170 -13.30 -36.77 -33.13
C ARG A 170 -14.64 -37.49 -33.06
N LYS A 171 -15.56 -37.06 -32.19
CA LYS A 171 -16.92 -37.64 -32.12
C LYS A 171 -17.79 -37.29 -33.32
N GLN A 172 -17.55 -36.15 -33.96
CA GLN A 172 -18.30 -35.70 -35.14
C GLN A 172 -17.71 -36.19 -36.47
N ALA A 173 -16.55 -36.84 -36.46
CA ALA A 173 -16.00 -37.44 -37.67
C ALA A 173 -16.89 -38.61 -38.15
N PRO A 174 -17.34 -38.62 -39.41
CA PRO A 174 -18.13 -39.71 -39.94
C PRO A 174 -17.31 -41.01 -39.89
N LYS A 175 -17.93 -42.09 -39.43
CA LYS A 175 -17.34 -43.43 -39.51
C LYS A 175 -17.26 -43.82 -40.99
N ALA A 176 -16.05 -43.88 -41.53
CA ALA A 176 -15.76 -44.52 -42.81
C ALA A 176 -15.85 -46.05 -42.66
#